data_AF-A0A966XQV1-F1
#
_entry.id   AF-A0A966XQV1-F1
#
_cell.length_a   1.000
_cell.length_b   1.000
_cell.length_c   1.000
_cell.angle_alpha   90.00
_cell.angle_beta   90.00
_cell.angle_gamma   90.00
#
_symmetry.space_group_name_H-M   'P 1'
#
loop_
_entity.id
_entity.type
_entity.pdbx_description
1 polymer ?
#
loop_
_entity_poly.entity_id
_entity_poly.type
_entity_poly.pdbx_seq_one_letter_code
_entity_poly.pdbx_strand_id
1 'polypeptide(L)'
;MANLPPDGLLYDPDITTQEEIDTFRAFYKRTKGYSLPAFEFWLDLRPDVLKRYRANYRREVSSAEEKLRPIPHVLAMLHYYVIVGYGDGVLYELKLAQSEGAARGECLDAMAFAFINAGPMGMDAAGASSLEFMKNWTQDDEVLSPSRWPPGWSFDRDAFRSGMDFATPEASRHDLQAVQDWYQSRLGEVPKYVQFLVRHRPNFLKALRNRYENALRDGLPKEMVPYMLLFFNVVRGFSEGIREAVLLGRSFNMTKSQLTDAICWASYYGGMDGITIAEQAAGELLDRM
;
A
#
# COMPACT_ATOMS: atom_id res chain seq x y z
N MET A 1 25.21 17.84 -2.98
CA MET A 1 24.84 17.33 -4.32
C MET A 1 23.42 16.82 -4.22
N ALA A 2 22.53 17.21 -5.13
CA ALA A 2 21.17 16.66 -5.12
C ALA A 2 21.24 15.15 -5.41
N ASN A 3 20.58 14.33 -4.59
CA ASN A 3 20.51 12.90 -4.82
C ASN A 3 19.79 12.67 -6.16
N LEU A 4 20.53 12.19 -7.16
CA LEU A 4 19.99 11.70 -8.42
C LEU A 4 19.13 10.45 -8.14
N PRO A 5 18.11 10.18 -8.96
CA PRO A 5 17.32 8.98 -8.77
C PRO A 5 18.22 7.77 -9.01
N PRO A 6 18.04 6.66 -8.27
CA PRO A 6 18.93 5.51 -8.36
C PRO A 6 18.85 4.80 -9.72
N ASP A 7 17.86 5.16 -10.55
CA ASP A 7 17.66 4.67 -11.91
C ASP A 7 18.49 5.41 -12.97
N GLY A 8 19.21 6.48 -12.62
CA GLY A 8 20.17 7.13 -13.50
C GLY A 8 19.59 8.04 -14.59
N LEU A 9 18.28 8.31 -14.60
CA LEU A 9 17.73 9.37 -15.46
C LEU A 9 18.13 10.74 -14.90
N LEU A 10 18.97 11.48 -15.63
CA LEU A 10 19.43 12.81 -15.24
C LEU A 10 18.37 13.84 -15.64
N TYR A 11 18.08 14.81 -14.77
CA TYR A 11 16.84 15.59 -14.83
C TYR A 11 16.70 16.65 -15.94
N ASP A 12 17.59 16.73 -16.92
CA ASP A 12 17.27 17.54 -18.12
C ASP A 12 16.18 16.80 -18.89
N PRO A 13 14.91 17.21 -18.82
CA PRO A 13 13.84 16.40 -19.34
C PRO A 13 13.72 16.52 -20.86
N ASP A 14 14.47 17.43 -21.50
CA ASP A 14 14.42 17.71 -22.94
C ASP A 14 15.62 17.09 -23.68
N ILE A 15 16.62 16.60 -22.95
CA ILE A 15 17.78 15.90 -23.49
C ILE A 15 17.86 14.52 -22.86
N THR A 16 17.82 13.47 -23.69
CA THR A 16 18.02 12.08 -23.25
C THR A 16 19.20 11.47 -23.98
N THR A 17 20.20 10.98 -23.24
CA THR A 17 21.38 10.30 -23.82
C THR A 17 21.20 8.79 -23.80
N GLN A 18 21.94 8.09 -24.66
CA GLN A 18 21.95 6.61 -24.64
C GLN A 18 22.46 6.04 -23.32
N GLU A 19 23.43 6.72 -22.68
CA GLU A 19 23.98 6.33 -21.38
C GLU A 19 22.92 6.37 -20.27
N GLU A 20 22.04 7.38 -20.28
CA GLU A 20 20.91 7.45 -19.34
C GLU A 20 19.94 6.29 -19.56
N ILE A 21 19.61 5.99 -20.82
CA ILE A 21 18.71 4.88 -21.18
C ILE A 21 19.30 3.54 -20.71
N ASP A 22 20.58 3.31 -20.97
CA ASP A 22 21.26 2.07 -20.60
C ASP A 22 21.35 1.91 -19.08
N THR A 23 21.62 3.01 -18.36
CA THR A 23 21.62 3.03 -16.89
C THR A 23 20.24 2.72 -16.31
N PHE A 24 19.19 3.31 -16.88
CA PHE A 24 17.81 3.05 -16.49
C PHE A 24 17.41 1.59 -16.71
N ARG A 25 17.70 1.04 -17.90
CA ARG A 25 17.46 -0.38 -18.21
C ARG A 25 18.24 -1.30 -17.26
N ALA A 26 19.49 -0.98 -16.96
CA ALA A 26 20.31 -1.75 -16.03
C ALA A 26 19.74 -1.73 -14.60
N PHE A 27 19.23 -0.58 -14.14
CA PHE A 27 18.56 -0.48 -12.85
C PHE A 27 17.33 -1.40 -12.77
N TYR A 28 16.41 -1.31 -13.74
CA TYR A 28 15.19 -2.11 -13.75
C TYR A 28 15.46 -3.60 -13.94
N LYS A 29 16.46 -3.96 -14.76
CA LYS A 29 16.90 -5.35 -14.89
C LYS A 29 17.46 -5.89 -13.57
N ARG A 30 18.20 -5.09 -12.80
CA ARG A 30 18.73 -5.49 -11.50
C ARG A 30 17.63 -5.66 -10.44
N THR A 31 16.69 -4.73 -10.35
CA THR A 31 15.68 -4.71 -9.27
C THR A 31 14.42 -5.52 -9.60
N LYS A 32 14.02 -5.58 -10.87
CA LYS A 32 12.77 -6.26 -11.32
C LYS A 32 13.03 -7.45 -12.26
N GLY A 33 14.27 -7.65 -12.71
CA GLY A 33 14.66 -8.71 -13.64
C GLY A 33 14.42 -8.37 -15.13
N TYR A 34 13.69 -7.29 -15.43
CA TYR A 34 13.37 -6.85 -16.78
C TYR A 34 13.00 -5.37 -16.80
N SER A 35 13.01 -4.75 -18.00
CA SER A 35 12.49 -3.40 -18.19
C SER A 35 10.99 -3.45 -18.48
N LEU A 36 10.22 -2.54 -17.87
CA LEU A 36 8.76 -2.54 -18.04
C LEU A 36 8.40 -2.11 -19.48
N PRO A 37 7.51 -2.82 -20.19
CA PRO A 37 7.10 -2.46 -21.54
C PRO A 37 6.58 -1.03 -21.67
N ALA A 38 5.86 -0.54 -20.65
CA ALA A 38 5.38 0.84 -20.62
C ALA A 38 6.52 1.87 -20.57
N PHE A 39 7.65 1.55 -19.92
CA PHE A 39 8.80 2.44 -19.90
C PHE A 39 9.59 2.37 -21.19
N GLU A 40 9.78 1.18 -21.77
CA GLU A 40 10.38 1.03 -23.10
C GLU A 40 9.61 1.81 -24.17
N PHE A 41 8.27 1.73 -24.14
CA PHE A 41 7.41 2.52 -25.03
C PHE A 41 7.71 4.02 -24.95
N TRP A 42 7.85 4.58 -23.74
CA TRP A 42 8.15 6.00 -23.59
C TRP A 42 9.61 6.33 -23.90
N LEU A 43 10.56 5.45 -23.57
CA LEU A 43 11.97 5.64 -23.93
C LEU A 43 12.16 5.76 -25.44
N ASP A 44 11.47 4.92 -26.21
CA ASP A 44 11.61 4.87 -27.67
C ASP A 44 10.89 6.02 -28.38
N LEU A 45 9.75 6.48 -27.86
CA LEU A 45 8.91 7.46 -28.55
C LEU A 45 9.06 8.89 -28.02
N ARG A 46 9.06 9.05 -26.69
CA ARG A 46 9.00 10.34 -25.99
C ARG A 46 9.67 10.22 -24.60
N PRO A 47 11.01 10.05 -24.54
CA PRO A 47 11.70 9.83 -23.27
C PRO A 47 11.54 11.02 -22.32
N ASP A 48 11.30 12.21 -22.86
CA ASP A 48 10.97 13.42 -22.14
C ASP A 48 9.70 13.29 -21.27
N VAL A 49 8.72 12.48 -21.70
CA VAL A 49 7.51 12.16 -20.94
C VAL A 49 7.86 11.25 -19.76
N LEU A 50 8.66 10.20 -19.99
CA LEU A 50 9.09 9.31 -18.91
C LEU A 50 9.95 10.06 -17.88
N LYS A 51 10.88 10.91 -18.31
CA LYS A 51 11.72 11.72 -17.40
C LYS A 51 10.86 12.63 -16.51
N ARG A 52 9.83 13.26 -17.06
CA ARG A 52 8.87 14.07 -16.28
C ARG A 52 8.05 13.23 -15.31
N TYR A 53 7.60 12.04 -15.73
CA TYR A 53 6.93 11.10 -14.83
C TYR A 53 7.84 10.68 -13.65
N ARG A 54 9.11 10.35 -13.94
CA ARG A 54 10.09 9.96 -12.91
C ARG A 54 10.52 11.13 -12.03
N ALA A 55 10.39 12.38 -12.47
CA ALA A 55 10.69 13.56 -11.66
C ALA A 55 9.81 13.68 -10.41
N ASN A 56 8.61 13.09 -10.42
CA ASN A 56 7.74 13.09 -9.25
C ASN A 56 8.34 12.32 -8.07
N TYR A 57 9.10 11.23 -8.34
CA TYR A 57 9.82 10.44 -7.34
C TYR A 57 10.79 11.27 -6.48
N ARG A 58 11.39 12.33 -7.06
CA ARG A 58 12.32 13.21 -6.34
C ARG A 58 11.59 14.14 -5.36
N ARG A 59 10.38 14.55 -5.72
CA ARG A 59 9.63 15.61 -5.03
C ARG A 59 8.84 15.10 -3.82
N GLU A 60 8.76 13.78 -3.65
CA GLU A 60 8.15 13.13 -2.49
C GLU A 60 9.09 13.07 -1.27
N VAL A 61 10.40 13.26 -1.47
CA VAL A 61 11.35 13.40 -0.36
C VAL A 61 11.27 14.84 0.17
N SER A 62 10.40 15.05 1.16
CA SER A 62 10.03 16.37 1.67
C SER A 62 11.18 17.09 2.40
N SER A 63 12.24 16.39 2.79
CA SER A 63 13.43 16.97 3.42
C SER A 63 14.70 16.16 3.15
N ALA A 64 15.87 16.80 3.22
CA ALA A 64 17.17 16.14 3.09
C ALA A 64 17.44 15.07 4.17
N GLU A 65 16.62 15.01 5.22
CA GLU A 65 16.72 14.08 6.36
C GLU A 65 15.81 12.85 6.21
N GLU A 66 14.80 12.92 5.34
CA GLU A 66 13.86 11.82 5.14
C GLU A 66 14.50 10.78 4.22
N LYS A 67 14.96 9.67 4.81
CA LYS A 67 15.41 8.51 4.02
C LYS A 67 14.25 8.01 3.19
N LEU A 68 14.48 7.84 1.88
CA LEU A 68 13.59 7.07 1.02
C LEU A 68 13.36 5.70 1.67
N ARG A 69 12.12 5.43 2.05
CA ARG A 69 11.68 4.11 2.51
C ARG A 69 10.74 3.57 1.44
N PRO A 70 11.27 2.85 0.44
CA PRO A 70 10.46 2.42 -0.69
C PRO A 70 9.46 1.32 -0.30
N ILE A 71 9.72 0.54 0.76
CA ILE A 71 8.91 -0.63 1.11
C ILE A 71 7.42 -0.28 1.34
N PRO A 72 7.02 0.72 2.16
CA PRO A 72 5.61 1.08 2.30
C PRO A 72 4.89 1.33 0.96
N HIS A 73 5.50 2.12 0.09
CA HIS A 73 4.95 2.42 -1.22
C HIS A 73 4.86 1.17 -2.11
N VAL A 74 5.94 0.38 -2.19
CA VAL A 74 6.02 -0.85 -2.98
C VAL A 74 4.93 -1.85 -2.56
N LEU A 75 4.71 -2.02 -1.25
CA LEU A 75 3.66 -2.91 -0.76
C LEU A 75 2.25 -2.34 -0.94
N ALA A 76 2.08 -1.01 -0.93
CA ALA A 76 0.81 -0.38 -1.28
C ALA A 76 0.45 -0.57 -2.76
N MET A 77 1.44 -0.46 -3.65
CA MET A 77 1.30 -0.79 -5.07
C MET A 77 0.99 -2.27 -5.28
N LEU A 78 1.71 -3.18 -4.59
CA LEU A 78 1.42 -4.61 -4.61
C LEU A 78 -0.05 -4.86 -4.22
N HIS A 79 -0.49 -4.30 -3.10
CA HIS A 79 -1.88 -4.39 -2.64
C HIS A 79 -2.87 -3.88 -3.70
N TYR A 80 -2.60 -2.72 -4.30
CA TYR A 80 -3.44 -2.15 -5.34
C TYR A 80 -3.50 -3.02 -6.61
N TYR A 81 -2.36 -3.50 -7.12
CA TYR A 81 -2.29 -4.34 -8.32
C TYR A 81 -2.95 -5.69 -8.14
N VAL A 82 -2.90 -6.26 -6.93
CA VAL A 82 -3.72 -7.41 -6.60
C VAL A 82 -5.21 -7.08 -6.72
N ILE A 83 -5.66 -5.94 -6.17
CA ILE A 83 -7.08 -5.54 -6.23
C ILE A 83 -7.57 -5.39 -7.67
N VAL A 84 -6.80 -4.72 -8.52
CA VAL A 84 -7.21 -4.47 -9.92
C VAL A 84 -6.87 -5.62 -10.87
N GLY A 85 -6.28 -6.72 -10.38
CA GLY A 85 -5.95 -7.89 -11.19
C GLY A 85 -4.82 -7.66 -12.20
N TYR A 86 -3.86 -6.78 -11.89
CA TYR A 86 -2.74 -6.49 -12.78
C TYR A 86 -1.56 -7.43 -12.51
N GLY A 87 -1.60 -8.64 -13.10
CA GLY A 87 -0.64 -9.72 -12.83
C GLY A 87 0.84 -9.34 -13.02
N ASP A 88 1.21 -8.70 -14.14
CA ASP A 88 2.58 -8.23 -14.36
C ASP A 88 3.02 -7.26 -13.24
N GLY A 89 2.10 -6.38 -12.84
CA GLY A 89 2.18 -5.50 -11.67
C GLY A 89 2.56 -6.24 -10.40
N VAL A 90 1.79 -7.27 -10.07
CA VAL A 90 2.02 -8.11 -8.89
C VAL A 90 3.43 -8.70 -8.91
N LEU A 91 3.85 -9.30 -10.03
CA LEU A 91 5.16 -9.96 -10.10
C LEU A 91 6.31 -8.97 -9.92
N TYR A 92 6.26 -7.81 -10.55
CA TYR A 92 7.39 -6.89 -10.46
C TYR A 92 7.45 -6.18 -9.12
N GLU A 93 6.31 -5.91 -8.46
CA GLU A 93 6.32 -5.34 -7.11
C GLU A 93 6.83 -6.34 -6.07
N LEU A 94 6.54 -7.63 -6.24
CA LEU A 94 7.14 -8.67 -5.40
C LEU A 94 8.67 -8.74 -5.55
N LYS A 95 9.18 -8.65 -6.78
CA LYS A 95 10.64 -8.60 -7.03
C LYS A 95 11.27 -7.33 -6.47
N LEU A 96 10.61 -6.18 -6.67
CA LEU A 96 11.09 -4.92 -6.11
C LEU A 96 11.11 -4.98 -4.58
N ALA A 97 10.03 -5.46 -3.96
CA ALA A 97 9.94 -5.65 -2.51
C ALA A 97 11.08 -6.54 -1.99
N GLN A 98 11.36 -7.67 -2.66
CA GLN A 98 12.50 -8.52 -2.32
C GLN A 98 13.83 -7.76 -2.40
N SER A 99 14.05 -7.01 -3.49
CA SER A 99 15.30 -6.26 -3.68
C SER A 99 15.49 -5.12 -2.67
N GLU A 100 14.39 -4.59 -2.11
CA GLU A 100 14.37 -3.59 -1.04
C GLU A 100 14.41 -4.22 0.36
N GLY A 101 14.48 -5.55 0.46
CA GLY A 101 14.60 -6.28 1.72
C GLY A 101 13.28 -6.47 2.47
N ALA A 102 12.14 -6.49 1.78
CA ALA A 102 10.89 -6.98 2.37
C ALA A 102 10.98 -8.50 2.63
N ALA A 103 10.37 -8.95 3.72
CA ALA A 103 10.18 -10.38 3.97
C ALA A 103 9.09 -10.95 3.05
N ARG A 104 9.19 -12.26 2.78
CA ARG A 104 8.12 -12.99 2.08
C ARG A 104 6.78 -12.90 2.82
N GLY A 105 6.82 -12.99 4.15
CA GLY A 105 5.63 -12.86 5.02
C GLY A 105 4.95 -11.49 4.92
N GLU A 106 5.72 -10.41 4.87
CA GLU A 106 5.19 -9.04 4.71
C GLU A 106 4.43 -8.89 3.37
N CYS A 107 4.95 -9.49 2.29
CA CYS A 107 4.27 -9.49 1.00
C CYS A 107 2.98 -10.35 1.02
N LEU A 108 3.02 -11.51 1.69
CA LEU A 108 1.85 -12.38 1.83
C LEU A 108 0.74 -11.71 2.63
N ASP A 109 1.07 -11.03 3.73
CA ASP A 109 0.13 -10.23 4.53
C ASP A 109 -0.53 -9.13 3.67
N ALA A 110 0.24 -8.39 2.87
CA ALA A 110 -0.28 -7.36 1.98
C ALA A 110 -1.24 -7.95 0.91
N MET A 111 -0.89 -9.09 0.32
CA MET A 111 -1.74 -9.81 -0.64
C MET A 111 -3.00 -10.41 0.02
N ALA A 112 -2.87 -10.95 1.23
CA ALA A 112 -4.00 -11.48 2.00
C ALA A 112 -5.00 -10.37 2.35
N PHE A 113 -4.50 -9.20 2.72
CA PHE A 113 -5.31 -8.02 2.95
C PHE A 113 -5.98 -7.53 1.64
N ALA A 114 -5.24 -7.49 0.53
CA ALA A 114 -5.78 -7.12 -0.78
C ALA A 114 -6.91 -8.07 -1.22
N PHE A 115 -6.81 -9.37 -0.93
CA PHE A 115 -7.82 -10.36 -1.27
C PHE A 115 -9.18 -10.07 -0.63
N ILE A 116 -9.24 -9.31 0.47
CA ILE A 116 -10.51 -8.85 1.07
C ILE A 116 -11.35 -8.10 0.03
N ASN A 117 -10.70 -7.25 -0.78
CA ASN A 117 -11.34 -6.42 -1.79
C ASN A 117 -11.28 -7.03 -3.20
N ALA A 118 -10.19 -7.74 -3.53
CA ALA A 118 -9.94 -8.27 -4.88
C ALA A 118 -10.82 -9.48 -5.23
N GLY A 119 -11.11 -10.33 -4.24
CA GLY A 119 -11.74 -11.61 -4.47
C GLY A 119 -10.95 -12.50 -5.45
N PRO A 120 -11.61 -13.49 -6.08
CA PRO A 120 -10.94 -14.46 -6.97
C PRO A 120 -10.22 -13.82 -8.16
N MET A 121 -10.73 -12.72 -8.70
CA MET A 121 -10.13 -12.04 -9.87
C MET A 121 -8.68 -11.63 -9.62
N GLY A 122 -8.41 -10.97 -8.48
CA GLY A 122 -7.05 -10.56 -8.14
C GLY A 122 -6.11 -11.73 -7.87
N MET A 123 -6.62 -12.80 -7.26
CA MET A 123 -5.83 -14.00 -6.94
C MET A 123 -5.55 -14.87 -8.15
N ASP A 124 -6.44 -14.90 -9.14
CA ASP A 124 -6.19 -15.56 -10.41
C ASP A 124 -5.02 -14.90 -11.14
N ALA A 125 -5.05 -13.57 -11.26
CA ALA A 125 -3.95 -12.80 -11.85
C ALA A 125 -2.63 -12.98 -11.09
N ALA A 126 -2.64 -12.85 -9.77
CA ALA A 126 -1.46 -13.03 -8.93
C ALA A 126 -0.91 -14.47 -8.97
N GLY A 127 -1.80 -15.46 -9.02
CA GLY A 127 -1.44 -16.88 -9.11
C GLY A 127 -0.76 -17.19 -10.43
N ALA A 128 -1.31 -16.68 -11.54
CA ALA A 128 -0.77 -16.88 -12.88
C ALA A 128 0.62 -16.23 -13.05
N SER A 129 0.84 -15.03 -12.50
CA SER A 129 2.08 -14.28 -12.70
C SER A 129 3.18 -14.60 -11.68
N SER A 130 2.81 -14.89 -10.43
CA SER A 130 3.74 -14.73 -9.30
C SER A 130 3.88 -15.94 -8.38
N LEU A 131 3.04 -16.98 -8.55
CA LEU A 131 3.06 -18.14 -7.65
C LEU A 131 4.42 -18.83 -7.61
N GLU A 132 5.04 -19.04 -8.77
CA GLU A 132 6.35 -19.71 -8.86
C GLU A 132 7.46 -18.89 -8.21
N PHE A 133 7.44 -17.57 -8.39
CA PHE A 133 8.37 -16.66 -7.72
C PHE A 133 8.21 -16.75 -6.20
N MET A 134 6.97 -16.71 -5.68
CA MET A 134 6.70 -16.78 -4.24
C MET A 134 7.06 -18.13 -3.61
N LYS A 135 7.04 -19.23 -4.37
CA LYS A 135 7.48 -20.56 -3.90
C LYS A 135 9.00 -20.65 -3.83
N ASN A 136 9.69 -20.01 -4.76
CA ASN A 136 11.15 -19.99 -4.85
C ASN A 136 11.80 -18.80 -4.14
N TRP A 137 11.03 -18.06 -3.33
CA TRP A 137 11.56 -16.97 -2.50
C TRP A 137 12.36 -17.59 -1.34
N THR A 138 13.68 -17.71 -1.53
CA THR A 138 14.61 -18.37 -0.60
C THR A 138 15.30 -17.43 0.38
N GLN A 139 15.05 -16.12 0.29
CA GLN A 139 15.56 -15.22 1.32
C GLN A 139 14.88 -15.59 2.63
N ASP A 140 15.66 -16.20 3.52
CA ASP A 140 15.22 -16.60 4.85
C ASP A 140 14.75 -15.35 5.61
N ASP A 141 13.88 -15.55 6.60
CA ASP A 141 13.52 -14.55 7.61
C ASP A 141 14.75 -14.25 8.52
N GLU A 142 15.92 -13.98 7.93
CA GLU A 142 17.03 -13.34 8.62
C GLU A 142 16.48 -12.11 9.35
N VAL A 143 17.12 -11.69 10.44
CA VAL A 143 16.67 -10.52 11.20
C VAL A 143 16.82 -9.28 10.33
N LEU A 144 15.78 -8.99 9.57
CA LEU A 144 15.75 -7.88 8.65
C LEU A 144 15.76 -6.60 9.48
N SER A 145 16.56 -5.62 9.04
CA SER A 145 16.81 -4.43 9.84
C SER A 145 15.50 -3.69 10.16
N PRO A 146 15.17 -3.42 11.43
CA PRO A 146 14.02 -2.60 11.80
C PRO A 146 14.04 -1.20 11.18
N SER A 147 15.22 -0.72 10.77
CA SER A 147 15.42 0.61 10.17
C SER A 147 14.81 0.76 8.76
N ARG A 148 14.38 -0.34 8.13
CA ARG A 148 13.71 -0.34 6.82
C ARG A 148 12.31 0.28 6.86
N TRP A 149 11.67 0.23 8.03
CA TRP A 149 10.35 0.81 8.26
C TRP A 149 10.45 2.23 8.82
N PRO A 150 9.41 3.07 8.62
CA PRO A 150 9.32 4.35 9.31
C PRO A 150 9.38 4.19 10.84
N PRO A 151 9.92 5.19 11.57
CA PRO A 151 9.97 5.15 13.02
C PRO A 151 8.57 4.94 13.61
N GLY A 152 8.48 4.07 14.63
CA GLY A 152 7.24 3.73 15.30
C GLY A 152 6.44 2.62 14.62
N TRP A 153 6.77 2.24 13.38
CA TRP A 153 6.08 1.15 12.70
C TRP A 153 6.52 -0.20 13.24
N SER A 154 5.56 -1.06 13.54
CA SER A 154 5.84 -2.36 14.11
C SER A 154 4.77 -3.38 13.76
N PHE A 155 5.19 -4.64 13.61
CA PHE A 155 4.26 -5.75 13.56
C PHE A 155 3.49 -5.86 14.88
N ASP A 156 2.18 -6.03 14.77
CA ASP A 156 1.29 -6.33 15.87
C ASP A 156 0.08 -7.08 15.31
N ARG A 157 0.09 -8.41 15.48
CA ARG A 157 -0.96 -9.30 15.03
C ARG A 157 -2.33 -8.96 15.64
N ASP A 158 -2.34 -8.35 16.83
CA ASP A 158 -3.56 -8.17 17.61
C ASP A 158 -4.13 -6.75 17.48
N ALA A 159 -3.48 -5.87 16.73
CA ALA A 159 -3.87 -4.48 16.53
C ALA A 159 -5.33 -4.29 16.09
N PHE A 160 -5.86 -5.25 15.32
CA PHE A 160 -7.21 -5.20 14.75
C PHE A 160 -8.24 -6.02 15.51
N ARG A 161 -7.87 -6.71 16.59
CA ARG A 161 -8.81 -7.55 17.34
C ARG A 161 -9.94 -6.70 17.94
N SER A 162 -11.17 -6.93 17.49
CA SER A 162 -12.34 -6.26 18.06
C SER A 162 -12.86 -6.92 19.33
N GLY A 163 -12.52 -8.20 19.55
CA GLY A 163 -13.11 -9.02 20.61
C GLY A 163 -14.32 -9.84 20.13
N MET A 164 -14.64 -9.85 18.84
CA MET A 164 -15.58 -10.81 18.25
C MET A 164 -15.08 -12.25 18.44
N ASP A 165 -16.01 -13.17 18.69
CA ASP A 165 -15.74 -14.61 18.76
C ASP A 165 -15.93 -15.25 17.38
N PHE A 166 -14.84 -15.64 16.71
CA PHE A 166 -14.90 -16.30 15.40
C PHE A 166 -15.04 -17.83 15.45
N ALA A 167 -15.22 -18.44 16.63
CA ALA A 167 -15.43 -19.88 16.75
C ALA A 167 -16.79 -20.35 16.18
N THR A 168 -17.76 -19.43 16.08
CA THR A 168 -19.08 -19.68 15.48
C THR A 168 -19.32 -18.74 14.29
N PRO A 169 -19.99 -19.19 13.22
CA PRO A 169 -20.24 -18.36 12.05
C PRO A 169 -21.34 -17.32 12.29
N GLU A 170 -22.32 -17.59 13.16
CA GLU A 170 -23.39 -16.66 13.49
C GLU A 170 -22.91 -15.51 14.36
N ALA A 171 -23.33 -14.28 14.04
CA ALA A 171 -23.02 -13.12 14.84
C ALA A 171 -23.92 -13.03 16.07
N SER A 172 -23.30 -13.02 17.25
CA SER A 172 -23.98 -12.76 18.51
C SER A 172 -24.14 -11.25 18.75
N ARG A 173 -24.99 -10.87 19.71
CA ARG A 173 -25.08 -9.46 20.15
C ARG A 173 -23.75 -8.93 20.69
N HIS A 174 -22.99 -9.79 21.38
CA HIS A 174 -21.67 -9.45 21.89
C HIS A 174 -20.71 -9.12 20.74
N ASP A 175 -20.69 -9.94 19.69
CA ASP A 175 -19.84 -9.70 18.51
C ASP A 175 -20.13 -8.35 17.85
N LEU A 176 -21.41 -8.03 17.66
CA LEU A 176 -21.83 -6.78 17.03
C LEU A 176 -21.52 -5.56 17.91
N GLN A 177 -21.58 -5.69 19.23
CA GLN A 177 -21.16 -4.63 20.13
C GLN A 177 -19.65 -4.45 20.12
N ALA A 178 -18.89 -5.55 20.20
CA ALA A 178 -17.43 -5.56 20.23
C ALA A 178 -16.81 -4.85 19.01
N VAL A 179 -17.32 -5.13 17.81
CA VAL A 179 -16.83 -4.46 16.59
C VAL A 179 -17.16 -2.96 16.57
N GLN A 180 -18.34 -2.56 17.04
CA GLN A 180 -18.71 -1.15 17.12
C GLN A 180 -17.85 -0.41 18.16
N ASP A 181 -17.63 -1.01 19.33
CA ASP A 181 -16.77 -0.44 20.39
C ASP A 181 -15.31 -0.31 19.93
N TRP A 182 -14.80 -1.28 19.16
CA TRP A 182 -13.48 -1.19 18.56
C TRP A 182 -13.37 0.03 17.63
N TYR A 183 -14.33 0.23 16.72
CA TYR A 183 -14.33 1.41 15.86
C TYR A 183 -14.46 2.72 16.64
N GLN A 184 -15.38 2.76 17.62
CA GLN A 184 -15.59 3.93 18.45
C GLN A 184 -14.34 4.31 19.26
N SER A 185 -13.61 3.33 19.80
CA SER A 185 -12.38 3.56 20.57
C SER A 185 -11.18 3.91 19.68
N ARG A 186 -11.06 3.33 18.49
CA ARG A 186 -9.93 3.57 17.57
C ARG A 186 -10.10 4.83 16.74
N LEU A 187 -11.29 5.04 16.17
CA LEU A 187 -11.54 6.11 15.21
C LEU A 187 -12.28 7.30 15.84
N GLY A 188 -12.94 7.10 16.98
CA GLY A 188 -13.86 8.07 17.56
C GLY A 188 -15.26 8.04 16.92
N GLU A 189 -15.49 7.13 15.96
CA GLU A 189 -16.75 6.98 15.24
C GLU A 189 -16.94 5.55 14.73
N VAL A 190 -18.20 5.13 14.55
CA VAL A 190 -18.55 3.84 13.92
C VAL A 190 -18.88 4.06 12.44
N PRO A 191 -18.13 3.46 11.49
CA PRO A 191 -18.38 3.66 10.07
C PRO A 191 -19.81 3.29 9.64
N LYS A 192 -20.37 4.03 8.69
CA LYS A 192 -21.76 3.84 8.21
C LYS A 192 -22.01 2.42 7.67
N TYR A 193 -21.04 1.82 7.00
CA TYR A 193 -21.18 0.45 6.48
C TYR A 193 -21.26 -0.58 7.60
N VAL A 194 -20.56 -0.37 8.73
CA VAL A 194 -20.67 -1.22 9.91
C VAL A 194 -22.08 -1.14 10.48
N GLN A 195 -22.61 0.07 10.67
CA GLN A 195 -23.99 0.27 11.15
C GLN A 195 -25.03 -0.33 10.20
N PHE A 196 -24.81 -0.24 8.90
CA PHE A 196 -25.65 -0.88 7.89
C PHE A 196 -25.62 -2.40 8.01
N LEU A 197 -24.44 -3.01 8.06
CA LEU A 197 -24.30 -4.47 8.11
C LEU A 197 -24.75 -5.05 9.44
N VAL A 198 -24.56 -4.36 10.57
CA VAL A 198 -25.13 -4.76 11.88
C VAL A 198 -26.65 -4.94 11.76
N ARG A 199 -27.35 -4.01 11.11
CA ARG A 199 -28.82 -4.03 10.97
C ARG A 199 -29.32 -5.06 9.96
N HIS A 200 -28.61 -5.20 8.84
CA HIS A 200 -29.16 -5.91 7.68
C HIS A 200 -28.49 -7.25 7.39
N ARG A 201 -27.20 -7.43 7.73
CA ARG A 201 -26.40 -8.60 7.38
C ARG A 201 -25.31 -8.90 8.44
N PRO A 202 -25.67 -9.17 9.70
CA PRO A 202 -24.70 -9.28 10.80
C PRO A 202 -23.72 -10.46 10.64
N ASN A 203 -24.18 -11.60 10.12
CA ASN A 203 -23.29 -12.75 9.83
C ASN A 203 -22.27 -12.42 8.73
N PHE A 204 -22.65 -11.59 7.75
CA PHE A 204 -21.73 -11.13 6.71
C PHE A 204 -20.68 -10.17 7.29
N LEU A 205 -21.09 -9.24 8.17
CA LEU A 205 -20.15 -8.38 8.89
C LEU A 205 -19.13 -9.20 9.67
N LYS A 206 -19.57 -10.23 10.40
CA LYS A 206 -18.68 -11.12 11.16
C LYS A 206 -17.72 -11.87 10.25
N ALA A 207 -18.19 -12.43 9.14
CA ALA A 207 -17.32 -13.10 8.17
C ALA A 207 -16.30 -12.16 7.54
N LEU A 208 -16.70 -10.93 7.19
CA LEU A 208 -15.81 -9.91 6.66
C LEU A 208 -14.76 -9.50 7.70
N ARG A 209 -15.18 -9.27 8.94
CA ARG A 209 -14.30 -8.88 10.04
C ARG A 209 -13.31 -9.99 10.38
N ASN A 210 -13.71 -11.26 10.33
CA ASN A 210 -12.81 -12.40 10.51
C ASN A 210 -11.64 -12.37 9.51
N ARG A 211 -11.93 -12.09 8.23
CA ARG A 211 -10.88 -11.93 7.20
C ARG A 211 -9.96 -10.76 7.51
N TYR A 212 -10.53 -9.63 7.94
CA TYR A 212 -9.78 -8.42 8.25
C TYR A 212 -8.84 -8.59 9.46
N GLU A 213 -9.34 -9.14 10.57
CA GLU A 213 -8.56 -9.30 11.80
C GLU A 213 -7.46 -10.36 11.71
N ASN A 214 -7.56 -11.28 10.75
CA ASN A 214 -6.60 -12.36 10.56
C ASN A 214 -5.76 -12.21 9.28
N ALA A 215 -5.84 -11.06 8.60
CA ALA A 215 -5.08 -10.81 7.38
C ALA A 215 -3.58 -10.61 7.64
N LEU A 216 -3.22 -10.02 8.79
CA LEU A 216 -1.82 -9.83 9.16
C LEU A 216 -1.37 -10.98 10.05
N ARG A 217 -0.33 -11.70 9.61
CA ARG A 217 0.17 -12.88 10.28
C ARG A 217 1.69 -12.95 10.30
N ASP A 218 2.33 -12.56 9.20
CA ASP A 218 3.69 -12.97 8.88
C ASP A 218 4.68 -11.78 8.86
N GLY A 219 4.34 -10.66 9.51
CA GLY A 219 5.31 -9.63 9.91
C GLY A 219 5.04 -8.21 9.40
N LEU A 220 3.98 -7.98 8.61
CA LEU A 220 3.68 -6.66 8.08
C LEU A 220 3.29 -5.66 9.19
N PRO A 221 3.94 -4.49 9.32
CA PRO A 221 3.56 -3.50 10.33
C PRO A 221 2.08 -3.13 10.27
N LYS A 222 1.44 -2.97 11.43
CA LYS A 222 -0.01 -2.64 11.47
C LYS A 222 -0.32 -1.32 10.75
N GLU A 223 0.64 -0.39 10.71
CA GLU A 223 0.55 0.91 10.05
C GLU A 223 0.44 0.78 8.51
N MET A 224 0.85 -0.34 7.94
CA MET A 224 0.66 -0.61 6.51
C MET A 224 -0.80 -0.74 6.14
N VAL A 225 -1.68 -1.19 7.03
CA VAL A 225 -3.11 -1.32 6.73
C VAL A 225 -3.75 0.03 6.42
N PRO A 226 -3.69 1.06 7.29
CA PRO A 226 -4.18 2.39 6.93
C PRO A 226 -3.41 2.99 5.74
N TYR A 227 -2.11 2.75 5.57
CA TYR A 227 -1.37 3.23 4.39
C TYR A 227 -1.92 2.65 3.08
N MET A 228 -2.13 1.33 3.01
CA MET A 228 -2.69 0.62 1.85
C MET A 228 -4.14 1.02 1.57
N LEU A 229 -4.97 1.15 2.62
CA LEU A 229 -6.35 1.60 2.50
C LEU A 229 -6.42 3.05 2.02
N LEU A 230 -5.57 3.93 2.55
CA LEU A 230 -5.51 5.32 2.16
C LEU A 230 -5.11 5.43 0.69
N PHE A 231 -4.06 4.72 0.27
CA PHE A 231 -3.65 4.65 -1.13
C PHE A 231 -4.82 4.21 -2.02
N PHE A 232 -5.41 3.04 -1.73
CA PHE A 232 -6.51 2.47 -2.51
C PHE A 232 -7.74 3.40 -2.58
N ASN A 233 -8.12 4.01 -1.46
CA ASN A 233 -9.30 4.88 -1.40
C ASN A 233 -9.09 6.22 -2.10
N VAL A 234 -7.86 6.77 -2.11
CA VAL A 234 -7.52 7.94 -2.93
C VAL A 234 -7.60 7.61 -4.42
N VAL A 235 -7.02 6.48 -4.86
CA VAL A 235 -7.08 6.09 -6.29
C VAL A 235 -8.51 5.98 -6.81
N ARG A 236 -9.43 5.45 -6.01
CA ARG A 236 -10.84 5.29 -6.40
C ARG A 236 -11.74 6.48 -6.02
N GLY A 237 -11.20 7.54 -5.43
CA GLY A 237 -11.97 8.73 -5.03
C GLY A 237 -13.01 8.49 -3.93
N PHE A 238 -12.77 7.57 -2.98
CA PHE A 238 -13.75 7.22 -1.96
C PHE A 238 -13.53 7.97 -0.63
N SER A 239 -14.17 9.14 -0.50
CA SER A 239 -14.02 10.06 0.64
C SER A 239 -14.17 9.41 2.02
N GLU A 240 -15.22 8.63 2.27
CA GLU A 240 -15.43 8.01 3.59
C GLU A 240 -14.30 7.02 3.96
N GLY A 241 -13.78 6.27 2.98
CA GLY A 241 -12.65 5.36 3.24
C GLY A 241 -11.31 6.08 3.37
N ILE A 242 -11.13 7.24 2.72
CA ILE A 242 -9.97 8.11 2.96
C ILE A 242 -9.99 8.59 4.41
N ARG A 243 -11.13 9.09 4.88
CA ARG A 243 -11.32 9.53 6.26
C ARG A 243 -11.05 8.41 7.26
N GLU A 244 -11.65 7.24 7.05
CA GLU A 244 -11.46 6.06 7.91
C GLU A 244 -9.98 5.67 7.98
N ALA A 245 -9.27 5.65 6.85
CA ALA A 245 -7.85 5.30 6.80
C ALA A 245 -6.97 6.33 7.53
N VAL A 246 -7.25 7.63 7.43
CA VAL A 246 -6.54 8.69 8.16
C VAL A 246 -6.78 8.56 9.67
N LEU A 247 -8.03 8.35 10.10
CA LEU A 247 -8.35 8.13 11.52
C LEU A 247 -7.65 6.90 12.08
N LEU A 248 -7.62 5.81 11.31
CA LEU A 248 -6.95 4.57 11.70
C LEU A 248 -5.43 4.78 11.79
N GLY A 249 -4.82 5.45 10.81
CA GLY A 249 -3.40 5.77 10.83
C GLY A 249 -3.01 6.64 12.03
N ARG A 250 -3.83 7.65 12.36
CA ARG A 250 -3.67 8.47 13.57
C ARG A 250 -3.75 7.62 14.84
N SER A 251 -4.66 6.64 14.90
CA SER A 251 -4.80 5.74 16.06
C SER A 251 -3.58 4.83 16.29
N PHE A 252 -2.73 4.66 15.26
CA PHE A 252 -1.46 3.95 15.33
C PHE A 252 -0.24 4.90 15.37
N ASN A 253 -0.46 6.19 15.67
CA ASN A 253 0.59 7.21 15.76
C ASN A 253 1.38 7.40 14.45
N MET A 254 0.78 7.13 13.28
CA MET A 254 1.39 7.56 12.02
C MET A 254 1.49 9.08 12.00
N THR A 255 2.56 9.62 11.41
CA THR A 255 2.74 11.07 11.31
C THR A 255 1.93 11.65 10.16
N LYS A 256 1.70 12.98 10.17
CA LYS A 256 1.11 13.69 9.03
C LYS A 256 1.86 13.37 7.73
N SER A 257 3.20 13.43 7.75
CA SER A 257 4.06 13.13 6.59
C SER A 257 3.78 11.75 6.00
N GLN A 258 3.70 10.71 6.84
CA GLN A 258 3.45 9.33 6.38
C GLN A 258 2.08 9.15 5.72
N LEU A 259 1.05 9.85 6.22
CA LEU A 259 -0.29 9.80 5.62
C LEU A 259 -0.36 10.61 4.32
N THR A 260 0.25 11.79 4.30
CA THR A 260 0.32 12.60 3.07
C THR A 260 1.13 11.94 1.98
N ASP A 261 2.18 11.20 2.33
CA ASP A 261 2.97 10.40 1.40
C ASP A 261 2.08 9.36 0.67
N ALA A 262 1.27 8.60 1.41
CA ALA A 262 0.32 7.64 0.79
C ALA A 262 -0.66 8.32 -0.18
N ILE A 263 -1.15 9.52 0.17
CA ILE A 263 -2.08 10.30 -0.68
C ILE A 263 -1.37 10.77 -1.95
N CYS A 264 -0.17 11.33 -1.82
CA CYS A 264 0.63 11.80 -2.96
C CYS A 264 0.94 10.66 -3.92
N TRP A 265 1.38 9.51 -3.41
CA TRP A 265 1.63 8.33 -4.25
C TRP A 265 0.38 7.82 -4.97
N ALA A 266 -0.76 7.79 -4.29
CA ALA A 266 -2.01 7.38 -4.90
C ALA A 266 -2.49 8.33 -6.02
N SER A 267 -2.14 9.61 -5.95
CA SER A 267 -2.50 10.61 -6.97
C SER A 267 -1.90 10.32 -8.35
N TYR A 268 -0.89 9.44 -8.45
CA TYR A 268 -0.35 8.99 -9.74
C TYR A 268 -1.38 8.20 -10.55
N TYR A 269 -2.35 7.57 -9.87
CA TYR A 269 -3.47 6.86 -10.51
C TYR A 269 -4.79 7.60 -10.34
N GLY A 270 -5.04 8.16 -9.15
CA GLY A 270 -6.26 8.91 -8.84
C GLY A 270 -6.30 10.31 -9.44
N GLY A 271 -5.19 10.79 -10.01
CA GLY A 271 -5.03 12.15 -10.48
C GLY A 271 -5.07 13.20 -9.37
N MET A 272 -5.08 14.47 -9.76
CA MET A 272 -5.16 15.61 -8.82
C MET A 272 -6.53 15.69 -8.11
N ASP A 273 -7.57 15.12 -8.70
CA ASP A 273 -8.88 15.01 -8.07
C ASP A 273 -8.81 14.16 -6.80
N GLY A 274 -7.98 13.10 -6.79
CA GLY A 274 -7.73 12.29 -5.59
C GLY A 274 -7.20 13.12 -4.42
N ILE A 275 -6.32 14.09 -4.68
CA ILE A 275 -5.80 15.02 -3.66
C ILE A 275 -6.93 15.94 -3.16
N THR A 276 -7.72 16.48 -4.08
CA THR A 276 -8.86 17.36 -3.73
C THR A 276 -9.88 16.63 -2.85
N ILE A 277 -10.19 15.37 -3.17
CA ILE A 277 -11.08 14.54 -2.37
C ILE A 277 -10.47 14.22 -1.01
N ALA A 278 -9.15 13.98 -0.94
CA ALA A 278 -8.47 13.71 0.32
C ALA A 278 -8.51 14.93 1.25
N GLU A 279 -8.28 16.13 0.72
CA GLU A 279 -8.41 17.39 1.45
C GLU A 279 -9.84 17.56 1.99
N GLN A 280 -10.86 17.33 1.17
CA GLN A 280 -12.26 17.43 1.60
C GLN A 280 -12.65 16.38 2.66
N ALA A 281 -12.08 15.18 2.59
CA ALA A 281 -12.44 14.06 3.45
C ALA A 281 -11.75 14.10 4.82
N ALA A 282 -10.51 14.60 4.85
CA ALA A 282 -9.63 14.43 6.01
C ALA A 282 -8.61 15.57 6.20
N GLY A 283 -8.66 16.67 5.44
CA GLY A 283 -7.72 17.79 5.59
C GLY A 283 -7.69 18.36 7.01
N GLU A 284 -8.87 18.48 7.64
CA GLU A 284 -8.98 18.95 9.01
C GLU A 284 -8.41 17.98 10.05
N LEU A 285 -8.36 16.68 9.74
CA LEU A 285 -7.73 15.68 10.59
C LEU A 285 -6.21 15.76 10.46
N LEU A 286 -5.71 15.90 9.23
CA LEU A 286 -4.28 16.03 8.92
C LEU A 286 -3.68 17.32 9.48
N ASP A 287 -4.46 18.41 9.57
CA ASP A 287 -4.00 19.68 10.14
C ASP A 287 -3.90 19.70 11.67
N ARG A 288 -4.53 18.73 12.35
CA ARG A 288 -4.48 18.60 13.81
C ARG A 288 -3.40 17.61 14.30
N MET A 289 -2.63 17.02 13.38
CA MET A 289 -1.54 16.08 13.66
C MET A 289 -0.20 16.78 13.66
#